data_AF-A0A9D6CKR5-F1
#
_entry.id   AF-A0A9D6CKR5-F1
#
_cell.length_a   1.000
_cell.length_b   1.000
_cell.length_c   1.000
_cell.angle_alpha   90.00
_cell.angle_beta   90.00
_cell.angle_gamma   90.00
#
_symmetry.space_group_name_H-M   'P 1'
#
loop_
_entity.id
_entity.type
_entity.pdbx_description
1 polymer ?
#
loop_
_entity_poly.entity_id
_entity_poly.type
_entity_poly.pdbx_seq_one_letter_code
_entity_poly.pdbx_strand_id
1 'polypeptide(L)'
;MNNDRHGEPCAREVGARVDARSGASRTSPKRGGGDGARHAKSRRNPAEEAPILTRDWCEYRTQILRAFYRDAGVYATRYRISADDLLRHAHALCEPQIARGNYLKPVACIADLSVAAACCLGRANAWNELWIFAEPSMTRAAFSRLPETLALTWTRRYWTSLERRSRAGDGGLVRYDGSRPIRLWVVEDLLGTLERERADGRLEIRREHLGRPIPLRLVGEQLA
;
A
#
# COMPACT_ATOMS: atom_id res chain seq x y z
N MET A 1 49.05 35.87 -37.43
CA MET A 1 48.13 37.03 -37.38
C MET A 1 47.22 36.83 -36.18
N ASN A 2 47.37 37.68 -35.16
CA ASN A 2 46.53 37.71 -33.96
C ASN A 2 45.13 38.27 -34.29
N ASN A 3 44.09 37.76 -33.63
CA ASN A 3 43.24 38.62 -32.80
C ASN A 3 42.27 37.82 -31.90
N ASP A 4 42.33 38.17 -30.62
CA ASP A 4 41.43 37.85 -29.52
C ASP A 4 40.01 38.39 -29.75
N ARG A 5 39.00 37.71 -29.18
CA ARG A 5 37.90 38.38 -28.46
C ARG A 5 37.16 37.46 -27.49
N HIS A 6 37.06 38.00 -26.28
CA HIS A 6 36.51 37.54 -25.02
C HIS A 6 35.00 37.27 -24.97
N GLY A 7 34.56 36.53 -23.94
CA GLY A 7 33.22 36.68 -23.36
C GLY A 7 32.69 35.44 -22.61
N GLU A 8 32.86 35.43 -21.30
CA GLU A 8 32.58 34.35 -20.33
C GLU A 8 31.12 33.90 -20.12
N PRO A 9 30.91 32.74 -19.44
CA PRO A 9 29.63 32.08 -19.22
C PRO A 9 28.81 32.65 -18.05
N CYS A 10 27.48 32.69 -18.19
CA CYS A 10 26.55 33.06 -17.11
C CYS A 10 26.41 31.92 -16.07
N ALA A 11 27.21 31.98 -15.01
CA ALA A 11 26.86 31.41 -13.70
C ALA A 11 26.01 32.43 -12.92
N ARG A 12 24.91 32.00 -12.31
CA ARG A 12 24.11 32.87 -11.42
C ARG A 12 24.08 32.27 -10.03
N GLU A 13 24.67 33.05 -9.12
CA GLU A 13 24.72 32.90 -7.67
C GLU A 13 23.32 32.89 -7.04
N VAL A 14 23.14 32.11 -5.99
CA VAL A 14 22.41 32.55 -4.79
C VAL A 14 23.08 31.94 -3.57
N GLY A 15 23.81 32.77 -2.81
CA GLY A 15 24.28 32.48 -1.46
C GLY A 15 23.63 33.42 -0.44
N ALA A 16 23.57 32.95 0.81
CA ALA A 16 23.52 33.65 2.11
C ALA A 16 22.49 32.97 3.03
N ARG A 17 22.88 32.01 3.88
CA ARG A 17 23.45 32.18 5.24
C ARG A 17 22.70 33.20 6.10
N VAL A 18 21.98 32.69 7.10
CA VAL A 18 21.42 33.47 8.21
C VAL A 18 22.09 32.99 9.50
N ASP A 19 22.87 33.88 10.10
CA ASP A 19 23.49 33.72 11.42
C ASP A 19 22.55 34.15 12.55
N ALA A 20 22.77 33.53 13.70
CA ALA A 20 22.10 33.76 14.97
C ALA A 20 22.35 35.16 15.56
N ARG A 21 21.38 35.68 16.32
CA ARG A 21 21.63 36.50 17.52
C ARG A 21 20.43 36.57 18.47
N SER A 22 20.77 36.43 19.74
CA SER A 22 20.03 36.49 21.00
C SER A 22 19.58 37.90 21.42
N GLY A 23 18.50 38.01 22.23
CA GLY A 23 18.20 39.25 22.98
C GLY A 23 16.81 39.38 23.65
N ALA A 24 16.70 38.88 24.89
CA ALA A 24 15.98 39.41 26.07
C ALA A 24 14.59 40.13 26.04
N SER A 25 13.64 39.49 26.73
CA SER A 25 12.83 39.96 27.90
C SER A 25 11.59 40.88 27.78
N ARG A 26 10.65 40.61 28.71
CA ARG A 26 9.50 41.39 29.25
C ARG A 26 8.19 41.26 28.45
N THR A 27 7.00 41.03 29.02
CA THR A 27 6.48 41.02 30.41
C THR A 27 5.09 40.38 30.39
N SER A 28 4.73 39.57 31.39
CA SER A 28 3.35 39.16 31.64
C SER A 28 2.55 40.28 32.31
N PRO A 29 1.20 40.25 32.20
CA PRO A 29 0.42 40.20 33.44
C PRO A 29 -0.70 39.15 33.44
N LYS A 30 -0.94 38.62 34.65
CA LYS A 30 -2.02 37.72 35.08
C LYS A 30 -3.28 38.50 35.50
N ARG A 31 -4.43 37.79 35.46
CA ARG A 31 -5.72 37.91 36.23
C ARG A 31 -6.91 38.26 35.33
N GLY A 32 -8.10 37.65 35.42
CA GLY A 32 -8.65 36.53 36.22
C GLY A 32 -9.63 35.74 35.31
N GLY A 33 -10.07 34.53 35.63
CA GLY A 33 -11.04 34.23 36.70
C GLY A 33 -12.47 34.42 36.18
N GLY A 34 -13.08 33.36 35.64
CA GLY A 34 -14.48 33.40 35.19
C GLY A 34 -14.94 32.06 34.60
N ASP A 35 -15.72 31.32 35.39
CA ASP A 35 -16.43 30.10 35.02
C ASP A 35 -17.26 30.25 33.75
N GLY A 36 -17.14 29.24 32.88
CA GLY A 36 -17.86 29.18 31.62
C GLY A 36 -17.77 27.78 31.04
N ALA A 37 -18.34 26.81 31.75
CA ALA A 37 -18.68 25.50 31.21
C ALA A 37 -19.55 25.67 29.95
N ARG A 38 -18.91 25.70 28.78
CA ARG A 38 -19.58 25.67 27.47
C ARG A 38 -18.84 24.69 26.59
N HIS A 39 -19.40 23.48 26.53
CA HIS A 39 -19.25 22.50 25.48
C HIS A 39 -17.88 22.50 24.77
N ALA A 40 -16.90 21.86 25.42
CA ALA A 40 -15.89 21.15 24.69
C ALA A 40 -16.61 20.07 23.86
N LYS A 41 -17.08 20.44 22.66
CA LYS A 41 -17.36 19.48 21.60
C LYS A 41 -16.03 18.78 21.39
N SER A 42 -15.89 17.64 22.04
CA SER A 42 -14.88 16.64 21.71
C SER A 42 -14.90 16.53 20.20
N ARG A 43 -13.89 17.11 19.56
CA ARG A 43 -13.58 16.85 18.16
C ARG A 43 -13.17 15.38 18.15
N ARG A 44 -14.18 14.50 18.10
CA ARG A 44 -13.96 13.11 17.73
C ARG A 44 -13.17 13.18 16.43
N ASN A 45 -11.94 12.67 16.46
CA ASN A 45 -11.19 12.43 15.25
C ASN A 45 -12.09 11.53 14.38
N PRO A 46 -12.47 11.94 13.17
CA PRO A 46 -13.23 11.07 12.26
C PRO A 46 -12.45 9.82 11.83
N ALA A 47 -11.23 9.63 12.35
CA ALA A 47 -10.38 8.47 12.16
C ALA A 47 -10.64 7.32 13.16
N GLU A 48 -11.48 7.50 14.18
CA GLU A 48 -11.77 6.49 15.23
C GLU A 48 -13.23 6.02 15.27
N GLU A 49 -13.99 6.17 14.18
CA GLU A 49 -15.24 5.42 14.05
C GLU A 49 -14.89 3.98 13.66
N ALA A 50 -15.17 3.04 14.56
CA ALA A 50 -14.99 1.62 14.30
C ALA A 50 -15.69 1.25 12.98
N PRO A 51 -15.03 0.48 12.09
CA PRO A 51 -15.62 0.15 10.80
C PRO A 51 -16.94 -0.60 11.01
N ILE A 52 -18.02 -0.04 10.46
CA ILE A 52 -19.36 -0.60 10.60
C ILE A 52 -19.45 -1.83 9.70
N LEU A 53 -19.49 -3.01 10.32
CA LEU A 53 -19.78 -4.27 9.63
C LEU A 53 -21.23 -4.26 9.16
N THR A 54 -21.45 -4.53 7.88
CA THR A 54 -22.79 -4.59 7.29
C THR A 54 -22.97 -5.87 6.47
N ARG A 55 -24.21 -6.30 6.30
CA ARG A 55 -24.61 -7.37 5.37
C ARG A 55 -25.29 -6.80 4.13
N ASP A 56 -25.68 -5.53 4.16
CA ASP A 56 -26.38 -4.87 3.07
C ASP A 56 -25.37 -4.31 2.05
N TRP A 57 -25.52 -4.71 0.79
CA TRP A 57 -24.72 -4.21 -0.31
C TRP A 57 -24.93 -2.70 -0.52
N CYS A 58 -26.14 -2.18 -0.34
CA CYS A 58 -26.42 -0.77 -0.58
C CYS A 58 -25.67 0.13 0.42
N GLU A 59 -25.68 -0.26 1.70
CA GLU A 59 -24.88 0.38 2.74
C GLU A 59 -23.37 0.25 2.45
N TYR A 60 -22.90 -0.97 2.16
CA TYR A 60 -21.49 -1.23 1.89
C TYR A 60 -20.96 -0.46 0.66
N ARG A 61 -21.74 -0.41 -0.42
CA ARG A 61 -21.48 0.40 -1.62
C ARG A 61 -21.30 1.87 -1.26
N THR A 62 -22.15 2.40 -0.39
CA THR A 62 -22.08 3.80 0.04
C THR A 62 -20.80 4.08 0.82
N GLN A 63 -20.38 3.16 1.69
CA GLN A 63 -19.11 3.27 2.43
C GLN A 63 -17.90 3.25 1.46
N ILE A 64 -17.89 2.34 0.49
CA ILE A 64 -16.84 2.26 -0.53
C ILE A 64 -16.76 3.56 -1.34
N LEU A 65 -17.89 4.08 -1.82
CA LEU A 65 -17.91 5.31 -2.61
C LEU A 65 -17.38 6.50 -1.82
N ARG A 66 -17.77 6.63 -0.55
CA ARG A 66 -17.24 7.67 0.34
C ARG A 66 -15.72 7.58 0.47
N ALA A 67 -15.19 6.38 0.69
CA ALA A 67 -13.74 6.16 0.78
C ALA A 67 -13.04 6.44 -0.57
N PHE A 68 -13.64 6.04 -1.69
CA PHE A 68 -13.10 6.24 -3.02
C PHE A 68 -12.93 7.71 -3.37
N TYR A 69 -13.98 8.52 -3.18
CA TYR A 69 -13.92 9.95 -3.48
C TYR A 69 -13.05 10.73 -2.49
N ARG A 70 -12.84 10.21 -1.27
CA ARG A 70 -11.94 10.80 -0.28
C ARG A 70 -10.46 10.53 -0.60
N ASP A 71 -10.10 9.29 -0.89
CA ASP A 71 -8.70 8.84 -0.86
C ASP A 71 -8.16 8.30 -2.20
N ALA A 72 -9.02 7.88 -3.13
CA ALA A 72 -8.60 7.16 -4.34
C ALA A 72 -8.60 8.00 -5.63
N GLY A 73 -8.99 9.27 -5.59
CA GLY A 73 -9.16 10.12 -6.78
C GLY A 73 -7.91 10.25 -7.67
N VAL A 74 -6.72 10.34 -7.06
CA VAL A 74 -5.44 10.41 -7.79
C VAL A 74 -5.20 9.12 -8.58
N TYR A 75 -5.42 7.97 -7.97
CA TYR A 75 -5.27 6.67 -8.61
C TYR A 75 -6.33 6.43 -9.68
N ALA A 76 -7.57 6.86 -9.43
CA ALA A 76 -8.67 6.78 -10.38
C ALA A 76 -8.33 7.50 -11.70
N THR A 77 -7.80 8.72 -11.59
CA THR A 77 -7.37 9.53 -12.74
C THR A 77 -6.16 8.91 -13.43
N ARG A 78 -5.14 8.52 -12.65
CA ARG A 78 -3.88 7.95 -13.16
C ARG A 78 -4.09 6.66 -13.95
N TYR A 79 -4.97 5.78 -13.47
CA TYR A 79 -5.21 4.48 -14.09
C TYR A 79 -6.45 4.42 -14.98
N ARG A 80 -7.18 5.54 -15.12
CA ARG A 80 -8.42 5.64 -15.92
C ARG A 80 -9.43 4.56 -15.52
N ILE A 81 -9.74 4.53 -14.22
CA ILE A 81 -10.77 3.67 -13.65
C ILE A 81 -11.89 4.55 -13.08
N SER A 82 -13.12 4.04 -13.19
CA SER A 82 -14.29 4.68 -12.60
C SER A 82 -14.61 4.11 -11.22
N ALA A 83 -15.47 4.80 -10.48
CA ALA A 83 -16.03 4.25 -9.24
C ALA A 83 -16.81 2.95 -9.50
N ASP A 84 -17.50 2.85 -10.65
CA ASP A 84 -18.26 1.66 -11.03
C ASP A 84 -17.35 0.46 -11.29
N ASP A 85 -16.16 0.66 -11.83
CA ASP A 85 -15.17 -0.42 -12.01
C ASP A 85 -14.72 -0.99 -10.68
N LEU A 86 -14.45 -0.12 -9.70
CA LEU A 86 -14.08 -0.53 -8.35
C LEU A 86 -15.26 -1.22 -7.63
N LEU A 87 -16.48 -0.71 -7.78
CA LEU A 87 -17.66 -1.35 -7.24
C LEU A 87 -17.93 -2.71 -7.86
N ARG A 88 -17.70 -2.88 -9.17
CA ARG A 88 -17.81 -4.18 -9.85
C ARG A 88 -16.82 -5.18 -9.27
N HIS A 89 -15.57 -4.77 -9.06
CA HIS A 89 -14.53 -5.59 -8.42
C HIS A 89 -14.93 -5.99 -6.99
N ALA A 90 -15.38 -5.02 -6.18
CA ALA A 90 -15.79 -5.27 -4.80
C ALA A 90 -17.05 -6.15 -4.73
N HIS A 91 -18.02 -5.97 -5.63
CA HIS A 91 -19.25 -6.74 -5.68
C HIS A 91 -18.96 -8.21 -5.97
N ALA A 92 -18.11 -8.51 -6.95
CA ALA A 92 -17.74 -9.88 -7.28
C ALA A 92 -17.14 -10.65 -6.09
N LEU A 93 -16.45 -9.95 -5.19
CA LEU A 93 -15.92 -10.52 -3.94
C LEU A 93 -16.96 -10.71 -2.85
N CYS A 94 -17.90 -9.76 -2.76
CA CYS A 94 -18.90 -9.71 -1.70
C CYS A 94 -20.13 -10.58 -2.00
N GLU A 95 -20.52 -10.73 -3.26
CA GLU A 95 -21.69 -11.50 -3.70
C GLU A 95 -21.76 -12.90 -3.07
N PRO A 96 -20.72 -13.76 -3.12
CA PRO A 96 -20.76 -15.06 -2.46
C PRO A 96 -20.80 -14.99 -0.94
N GLN A 97 -20.38 -13.87 -0.31
CA GLN A 97 -20.49 -13.66 1.13
C GLN A 97 -21.91 -13.23 1.53
N ILE A 98 -22.52 -12.33 0.75
CA ILE A 98 -23.89 -11.86 0.93
C ILE A 98 -24.86 -13.03 0.78
N ALA A 99 -24.66 -13.87 -0.24
CA ALA A 99 -25.48 -15.07 -0.47
C ALA A 99 -25.43 -16.06 0.71
N ARG A 100 -24.32 -16.08 1.47
CA ARG A 100 -24.17 -16.91 2.69
C ARG A 100 -24.66 -16.22 3.97
N GLY A 101 -25.10 -14.96 3.89
CA GLY A 101 -25.49 -14.16 5.05
C GLY A 101 -24.31 -13.68 5.91
N ASN A 102 -23.09 -13.68 5.36
CA ASN A 102 -21.90 -13.23 6.08
C ASN A 102 -21.82 -11.70 6.14
N TYR A 103 -21.21 -11.18 7.20
CA TYR A 103 -20.85 -9.76 7.28
C TYR A 103 -19.72 -9.43 6.31
N LEU A 104 -19.82 -8.27 5.68
CA LEU A 104 -18.82 -7.74 4.77
C LEU A 104 -17.69 -7.07 5.54
N LYS A 105 -16.46 -7.42 5.18
CA LYS A 105 -15.26 -6.82 5.76
C LYS A 105 -15.11 -5.39 5.23
N PRO A 106 -14.73 -4.43 6.07
CA PRO A 106 -14.47 -3.07 5.62
C PRO A 106 -13.25 -3.02 4.69
N VAL A 107 -13.29 -2.12 3.69
CA VAL A 107 -12.16 -1.83 2.81
C VAL A 107 -11.25 -0.81 3.49
N ALA A 108 -10.19 -1.29 4.14
CA ALA A 108 -9.21 -0.43 4.81
C ALA A 108 -8.30 0.31 3.80
N CYS A 109 -8.00 -0.32 2.66
CA CYS A 109 -7.03 0.17 1.67
C CYS A 109 -7.72 0.44 0.33
N ILE A 110 -8.57 1.47 0.25
CA ILE A 110 -9.35 1.79 -0.96
C ILE A 110 -8.49 2.18 -2.17
N ALA A 111 -7.37 2.87 -1.92
CA ALA A 111 -6.39 3.21 -2.95
C ALA A 111 -5.74 1.96 -3.56
N ASP A 112 -5.40 0.99 -2.73
CA ASP A 112 -4.84 -0.28 -3.19
C ASP A 112 -5.89 -1.14 -3.92
N LEU A 113 -7.16 -1.09 -3.47
CA LEU A 113 -8.27 -1.76 -4.17
C LEU A 113 -8.46 -1.16 -5.56
N SER A 114 -8.23 0.15 -5.70
CA SER A 114 -8.25 0.87 -6.98
C SER A 114 -7.12 0.40 -7.91
N VAL A 115 -5.91 0.21 -7.38
CA VAL A 115 -4.79 -0.38 -8.13
C VAL A 115 -5.14 -1.80 -8.59
N ALA A 116 -5.69 -2.64 -7.71
CA ALA A 116 -6.08 -4.00 -8.06
C ALA A 116 -7.15 -4.05 -9.16
N ALA A 117 -8.19 -3.21 -9.05
CA ALA A 117 -9.22 -3.08 -10.08
C ALA A 117 -8.62 -2.65 -11.43
N ALA A 118 -7.72 -1.67 -11.43
CA ALA A 118 -7.00 -1.24 -12.63
C ALA A 118 -6.16 -2.36 -13.25
N CYS A 119 -5.47 -3.15 -12.42
CA CYS A 119 -4.73 -4.33 -12.87
C CYS A 119 -5.64 -5.38 -13.51
N CYS A 120 -6.81 -5.65 -12.93
CA CYS A 120 -7.79 -6.61 -13.47
C CYS A 120 -8.40 -6.13 -14.80
N LEU A 121 -8.56 -4.82 -14.98
CA LEU A 121 -8.94 -4.19 -16.26
C LEU A 121 -7.80 -4.18 -17.30
N GLY A 122 -6.64 -4.74 -16.96
CA GLY A 122 -5.51 -4.85 -17.88
C GLY A 122 -4.73 -3.57 -18.11
N ARG A 123 -4.84 -2.58 -17.21
CA ARG A 123 -4.09 -1.32 -17.30
C ARG A 123 -2.60 -1.57 -17.06
N ALA A 124 -1.78 -1.41 -18.10
CA ALA A 124 -0.36 -1.71 -18.05
C ALA A 124 0.42 -0.83 -17.05
N ASN A 125 0.05 0.45 -16.93
CA ASN A 125 0.67 1.37 -15.97
C ASN A 125 0.45 0.94 -14.50
N ALA A 126 -0.75 0.45 -14.16
CA ALA A 126 -1.03 -0.07 -12.82
C ALA A 126 -0.15 -1.29 -12.49
N TRP A 127 0.01 -2.22 -13.45
CA TRP A 127 0.91 -3.37 -13.30
C TRP A 127 2.36 -2.95 -13.12
N ASN A 128 2.86 -2.02 -13.93
CA ASN A 128 4.25 -1.56 -13.85
C ASN A 128 4.54 -0.88 -12.51
N GLU A 129 3.66 -0.02 -12.03
CA GLU A 129 3.85 0.66 -10.74
C GLU A 129 3.74 -0.29 -9.56
N LEU A 130 2.77 -1.21 -9.60
CA LEU A 130 2.66 -2.24 -8.56
C LEU A 130 3.90 -3.14 -8.54
N TRP A 131 4.47 -3.48 -9.70
CA TRP A 131 5.73 -4.23 -9.77
C TRP A 131 6.87 -3.49 -9.06
N ILE A 132 7.11 -2.22 -9.42
CA ILE A 132 8.17 -1.39 -8.83
C ILE A 132 8.03 -1.35 -7.30
N PHE A 133 6.79 -1.26 -6.81
CA PHE A 133 6.50 -1.18 -5.38
C PHE A 133 6.60 -2.54 -4.65
N ALA A 134 6.17 -3.63 -5.29
CA ALA A 134 6.05 -4.95 -4.66
C ALA A 134 7.33 -5.80 -4.80
N GLU A 135 8.07 -5.66 -5.90
CA GLU A 135 9.25 -6.49 -6.22
C GLU A 135 10.24 -6.58 -5.05
N PRO A 136 10.70 -5.48 -4.42
CA PRO A 136 11.69 -5.58 -3.36
C PRO A 136 11.20 -6.39 -2.15
N SER A 137 9.89 -6.34 -1.86
CA SER A 137 9.31 -7.07 -0.72
C SER A 137 9.07 -8.53 -1.05
N MET A 138 8.61 -8.82 -2.28
CA MET A 138 8.48 -10.19 -2.79
C MET A 138 9.82 -10.92 -2.82
N THR A 139 10.84 -10.30 -3.40
CA THR A 139 12.17 -10.89 -3.53
C THR A 139 12.80 -11.18 -2.17
N ARG A 140 12.70 -10.24 -1.21
CA ARG A 140 13.17 -10.47 0.17
C ARG A 140 12.41 -11.59 0.87
N ALA A 141 11.09 -11.67 0.69
CA ALA A 141 10.31 -12.76 1.24
C ALA A 141 10.72 -14.11 0.62
N ALA A 142 10.96 -14.17 -0.68
CA ALA A 142 11.44 -15.37 -1.36
C ALA A 142 12.83 -15.80 -0.87
N PHE A 143 13.77 -14.87 -0.62
CA PHE A 143 15.08 -15.18 -0.04
C PHE A 143 15.00 -15.83 1.34
N SER A 144 13.93 -15.61 2.10
CA SER A 144 13.73 -16.28 3.39
C SER A 144 13.42 -17.79 3.25
N ARG A 145 13.06 -18.24 2.04
CA ARG A 145 12.62 -19.62 1.76
C ARG A 145 13.46 -20.34 0.70
N LEU A 146 14.15 -19.61 -0.17
CA LEU A 146 14.86 -20.14 -1.33
C LEU A 146 16.27 -19.55 -1.43
N PRO A 147 17.22 -20.26 -2.08
CA PRO A 147 18.47 -19.68 -2.57
C PRO A 147 18.24 -18.44 -3.40
N GLU A 148 19.26 -17.57 -3.44
CA GLU A 148 19.19 -16.29 -4.14
C GLU A 148 18.73 -16.43 -5.60
N THR A 149 19.39 -17.27 -6.39
CA THR A 149 19.04 -17.47 -7.80
C THR A 149 17.60 -17.97 -7.97
N LEU A 150 17.19 -18.94 -7.14
CA LEU A 150 15.82 -19.49 -7.21
C LEU A 150 14.77 -18.50 -6.75
N ALA A 151 15.05 -17.67 -5.74
CA ALA A 151 14.14 -16.63 -5.26
C ALA A 151 13.87 -15.56 -6.33
N LEU A 152 14.90 -15.15 -7.08
CA LEU A 152 14.74 -14.20 -8.18
C LEU A 152 13.88 -14.79 -9.30
N THR A 153 14.18 -16.01 -9.75
CA THR A 153 13.39 -16.72 -10.77
C THR A 153 11.96 -16.97 -10.30
N TRP A 154 11.78 -17.37 -9.04
CA TRP A 154 10.47 -17.60 -8.43
C TRP A 154 9.62 -16.34 -8.42
N THR A 155 10.18 -15.22 -7.96
CA THR A 155 9.47 -13.94 -7.89
C THR A 155 8.98 -13.49 -9.26
N ARG A 156 9.84 -13.60 -10.29
CA ARG A 156 9.48 -13.26 -11.68
C ARG A 156 8.39 -14.19 -12.23
N ARG A 157 8.53 -15.51 -12.05
CA ARG A 157 7.54 -16.50 -12.50
C ARG A 157 6.19 -16.31 -11.81
N TYR A 158 6.21 -16.07 -10.50
CA TYR A 158 5.02 -15.77 -9.71
C TYR A 158 4.31 -14.54 -10.27
N TRP A 159 5.03 -13.46 -10.53
CA TRP A 159 4.44 -12.22 -11.04
C TRP A 159 3.74 -12.41 -12.40
N THR A 160 4.41 -13.07 -13.35
CA THR A 160 3.82 -13.41 -14.64
C THR A 160 2.56 -14.27 -14.49
N SER A 161 2.58 -15.22 -13.54
CA SER A 161 1.40 -16.05 -13.24
C SER A 161 0.28 -15.24 -12.58
N LEU A 162 0.61 -14.35 -11.64
CA LEU A 162 -0.33 -13.46 -10.98
C LEU A 162 -1.04 -12.57 -12.00
N GLU A 163 -0.29 -11.95 -12.92
CA GLU A 163 -0.85 -11.12 -13.98
C GLU A 163 -1.77 -11.93 -14.90
N ARG A 164 -1.31 -13.10 -15.35
CA ARG A 164 -2.11 -13.98 -16.22
C ARG A 164 -3.43 -14.39 -15.57
N ARG A 165 -3.40 -14.85 -14.31
CA ARG A 165 -4.60 -15.25 -13.56
C ARG A 165 -5.55 -14.08 -13.35
N SER A 166 -5.01 -12.90 -13.03
CA SER A 166 -5.81 -11.69 -12.81
C SER A 166 -6.54 -11.24 -14.09
N ARG A 167 -5.86 -11.30 -15.24
CA ARG A 167 -6.46 -10.98 -16.56
C ARG A 167 -7.49 -12.01 -17.00
N ALA A 168 -7.28 -13.28 -16.66
CA ALA A 168 -8.21 -14.36 -16.98
C ALA A 168 -9.48 -14.35 -16.11
N GLY A 169 -9.50 -13.59 -15.00
CA GLY A 169 -10.61 -13.61 -14.04
C GLY A 169 -10.57 -14.80 -13.07
N ASP A 170 -9.63 -15.73 -13.23
CA ASP A 170 -9.53 -16.98 -12.45
C ASP A 170 -8.55 -16.85 -11.26
N GLY A 171 -8.72 -15.77 -10.50
CA GLY A 171 -7.94 -15.49 -9.29
C GLY A 171 -6.91 -14.37 -9.45
N GLY A 172 -5.79 -14.48 -8.75
CA GLY A 172 -4.83 -13.39 -8.62
C GLY A 172 -5.43 -12.16 -7.93
N LEU A 173 -5.18 -10.96 -8.45
CA LEU A 173 -5.66 -9.70 -7.87
C LEU A 173 -7.19 -9.57 -7.87
N VAL A 174 -7.91 -10.38 -8.64
CA VAL A 174 -9.38 -10.48 -8.56
C VAL A 174 -9.83 -10.85 -7.14
N ARG A 175 -8.99 -11.57 -6.38
CA ARG A 175 -9.24 -11.98 -4.99
C ARG A 175 -8.89 -10.93 -3.94
N TYR A 176 -8.31 -9.81 -4.33
CA TYR A 176 -7.87 -8.79 -3.40
C TYR A 176 -9.05 -7.92 -2.96
N ASP A 177 -9.32 -7.91 -1.65
CA ASP A 177 -10.50 -7.28 -1.03
C ASP A 177 -10.21 -5.92 -0.36
N GLY A 178 -8.96 -5.45 -0.40
CA GLY A 178 -8.59 -4.17 0.22
C GLY A 178 -8.60 -4.18 1.75
N SER A 179 -8.64 -5.36 2.39
CA SER A 179 -8.57 -5.49 3.86
C SER A 179 -7.21 -5.14 4.46
N ARG A 180 -6.16 -5.17 3.64
CA ARG A 180 -4.75 -4.91 4.02
C ARG A 180 -3.98 -4.34 2.84
N PRO A 181 -2.79 -3.74 3.06
CA PRO A 181 -2.01 -3.20 1.96
C PRO A 181 -1.69 -4.24 0.87
N ILE A 182 -1.85 -3.88 -0.39
CA ILE A 182 -1.70 -4.80 -1.54
C ILE A 182 -0.32 -5.46 -1.57
N ARG A 183 0.72 -4.73 -1.18
CA ARG A 183 2.09 -5.26 -1.10
C ARG A 183 2.20 -6.42 -0.12
N LEU A 184 1.55 -6.32 1.04
CA LEU A 184 1.54 -7.41 2.03
C LEU A 184 0.75 -8.60 1.48
N TRP A 185 -0.42 -8.35 0.90
CA TRP A 185 -1.24 -9.39 0.30
C TRP A 185 -0.50 -10.15 -0.80
N VAL A 186 0.21 -9.46 -1.70
CA VAL A 186 0.97 -10.07 -2.79
C VAL A 186 2.12 -10.93 -2.27
N VAL A 187 2.81 -10.48 -1.21
CA VAL A 187 3.88 -11.27 -0.57
C VAL A 187 3.31 -12.55 0.03
N GLU A 188 2.15 -12.47 0.69
CA GLU A 188 1.52 -13.65 1.26
C GLU A 188 1.01 -14.63 0.19
N ASP A 189 0.43 -14.17 -0.93
CA ASP A 189 0.06 -15.06 -2.04
C ASP A 189 1.30 -15.68 -2.69
N LEU A 190 2.42 -14.94 -2.79
CA LEU A 190 3.71 -15.48 -3.25
C LEU A 190 4.23 -16.59 -2.34
N LEU A 191 4.20 -16.39 -1.02
CA LEU A 191 4.65 -17.42 -0.08
C LEU A 191 3.68 -18.61 -0.05
N GLY A 192 2.37 -18.35 -0.10
CA GLY A 192 1.34 -19.39 -0.15
C GLY A 192 1.36 -20.21 -1.45
N THR A 193 1.76 -19.62 -2.58
CA THR A 193 2.00 -20.38 -3.82
C THR A 193 3.27 -21.22 -3.71
N LEU A 194 4.34 -20.69 -3.12
CA LEU A 194 5.58 -21.42 -2.89
C LEU A 194 5.38 -22.64 -2.01
N GLU A 195 4.71 -22.49 -0.86
CA GLU A 195 4.47 -23.61 0.06
C GLU A 195 3.56 -24.69 -0.53
N ARG A 196 2.59 -24.30 -1.38
CA ARG A 196 1.78 -25.28 -2.13
C ARG A 196 2.63 -26.09 -3.11
N GLU A 197 3.46 -25.42 -3.89
CA GLU A 197 4.31 -26.08 -4.89
C GLU A 197 5.38 -26.96 -4.23
N ARG A 198 5.82 -26.59 -3.02
CA ARG A 198 6.64 -27.45 -2.16
C ARG A 198 5.87 -28.67 -1.64
N ALA A 199 4.64 -28.48 -1.14
CA ALA A 199 3.79 -29.57 -0.65
C ALA A 199 3.44 -30.57 -1.77
N ASP A 200 3.27 -30.08 -2.99
CA ASP A 200 3.01 -30.89 -4.18
C ASP A 200 4.28 -31.60 -4.72
N GLY A 201 5.43 -31.44 -4.07
CA GLY A 201 6.71 -32.04 -4.48
C GLY A 201 7.32 -31.43 -5.75
N ARG A 202 6.78 -30.32 -6.25
CA ARG A 202 7.27 -29.64 -7.47
C ARG A 202 8.46 -28.73 -7.21
N LEU A 203 8.76 -28.46 -5.94
CA LEU A 203 9.93 -27.72 -5.47
C LEU A 203 10.70 -28.53 -4.43
N GLU A 204 11.84 -29.08 -4.83
CA GLU A 204 12.81 -29.65 -3.90
C GLU A 204 13.75 -28.55 -3.38
N ILE A 205 13.47 -28.07 -2.17
CA ILE A 205 14.39 -27.19 -1.46
C ILE A 205 15.30 -28.07 -0.62
N ARG A 206 16.53 -28.31 -1.10
CA ARG A 206 17.53 -29.01 -0.31
C ARG A 206 17.82 -28.23 0.97
N ARG A 207 18.03 -28.90 2.10
CA ARG A 207 18.26 -28.21 3.38
C ARG A 207 19.52 -27.34 3.34
N GLU A 208 20.54 -27.71 2.57
CA GLU A 208 21.74 -26.90 2.36
C GLU A 208 21.50 -25.54 1.68
N HIS A 209 20.34 -25.39 1.02
CA HIS A 209 19.97 -24.24 0.21
C HIS A 209 19.06 -23.24 0.94
N LEU A 210 18.56 -23.60 2.13
CA LEU A 210 17.91 -22.66 3.00
C LEU A 210 19.01 -21.71 3.52
N GLY A 211 18.93 -20.43 3.10
CA GLY A 211 19.81 -19.39 3.64
C GLY A 211 19.80 -19.42 5.17
N ARG A 212 20.91 -19.02 5.79
CA ARG A 212 20.99 -18.93 7.26
C ARG A 212 19.74 -18.23 7.78
N PRO A 213 19.02 -18.79 8.77
CA PRO A 213 17.82 -18.17 9.29
C PRO A 213 18.16 -16.72 9.69
N ILE A 214 17.49 -15.76 9.06
CA ILE A 214 17.61 -14.36 9.46
C ILE A 214 17.00 -14.30 10.86
N PRO A 215 17.76 -13.98 11.92
CA PRO A 215 17.18 -13.85 13.25
C PRO A 215 16.16 -12.71 13.19
N LEU A 216 14.88 -13.05 13.32
CA LEU A 216 13.83 -12.09 13.54
C LEU A 216 14.08 -11.47 14.92
N ARG A 217 14.83 -10.37 14.96
CA ARG A 217 14.88 -9.52 16.15
C ARG A 217 13.49 -8.91 16.32
N LEU A 218 12.73 -9.43 17.28
CA LEU A 218 11.59 -8.73 17.83
C LEU A 218 12.12 -7.39 18.36
N VAL A 219 11.66 -6.29 17.77
CA VAL A 219 11.93 -4.95 18.30
C VAL A 219 11.15 -4.84 19.60
N GLY A 220 11.81 -5.05 20.75
CA GLY A 220 11.17 -4.87 22.05
C GLY A 220 11.73 -5.66 23.24
N GLU A 221 12.60 -6.66 23.08
CA GLU A 221 13.19 -7.34 24.24
C GLU A 221 14.46 -6.63 24.70
N GLN A 222 14.31 -5.74 25.68
CA GLN A 222 15.38 -5.49 26.66
C GLN A 222 15.57 -6.80 27.43
N LEU A 223 16.66 -7.50 27.14
CA LEU A 223 17.11 -8.63 27.95
C LEU A 223 17.59 -8.09 29.31
N ALA A 224 16.89 -8.49 30.37
CA ALA A 224 17.40 -8.49 31.73
C ALA A 224 18.38 -9.65 31.95
#